data_AF-A0A7K2N2W5-F1
#
_entry.id   AF-A0A7K2N2W5-F1
#
_cell.length_a   1.000
_cell.length_b   1.000
_cell.length_c   1.000
_cell.angle_alpha   90.00
_cell.angle_beta   90.00
_cell.angle_gamma   90.00
#
_symmetry.space_group_name_H-M   'P 1'
#
loop_
_entity.id
_entity.type
_entity.pdbx_description
1 polymer ?
#
loop_
_entity_poly.entity_id
_entity_poly.type
_entity_poly.pdbx_seq_one_letter_code
_entity_poly.pdbx_strand_id
1 'polypeptide(L)'
;ELLRADVDGVEIPDRRFQRLPKGLAIAARRGDGVTRVMVHRFGTPPRGAGEPDFADVVAAWRDVTGEDLSGGTPLWVNSFGDASRQAEHYRRGRILLAGDAAHQQMPIGGQALNLGLQDAVNLGWKLAATVRGRAPEGLLDTYHDERHAVGRRVLSTIRAQARLLLGGPEVEALRSVIGELVPYEPVRTHLAGLISGLDVRYGAAEDPAPVGARLPGPPPGDHGTA
;
A
#
# COMPACT_ATOMS: atom_id res chain seq x y z
N GLU A 1 -5.71 -14.13 4.19
CA GLU A 1 -4.86 -14.29 2.98
C GLU A 1 -5.55 -13.70 1.76
N LEU A 2 -4.82 -12.98 0.89
CA LEU A 2 -5.32 -12.51 -0.40
C LEU A 2 -4.59 -13.26 -1.52
N LEU A 3 -5.31 -14.09 -2.26
CA LEU A 3 -4.77 -14.83 -3.40
C LEU A 3 -4.84 -13.97 -4.65
N ARG A 4 -3.86 -14.15 -5.56
CA ARG A 4 -3.82 -13.48 -6.85
C ARG A 4 -3.34 -14.44 -7.93
N ALA A 5 -3.97 -14.35 -9.10
CA ALA A 5 -3.46 -14.97 -10.31
C ALA A 5 -3.63 -14.06 -11.53
N ASP A 6 -2.74 -14.20 -12.50
CA ASP A 6 -2.95 -13.74 -13.87
C ASP A 6 -3.34 -14.97 -14.70
N VAL A 7 -4.52 -14.93 -15.31
CA VAL A 7 -5.16 -16.09 -15.94
C VAL A 7 -5.53 -15.74 -17.38
N ASP A 8 -5.11 -16.59 -18.31
CA ASP A 8 -5.53 -16.54 -19.71
C ASP A 8 -6.72 -17.47 -19.97
N GLY A 9 -7.56 -17.15 -20.97
CA GLY A 9 -8.67 -18.01 -21.39
C GLY A 9 -9.89 -18.05 -20.46
N VAL A 10 -10.12 -17.03 -19.62
CA VAL A 10 -11.30 -16.93 -18.74
C VAL A 10 -12.20 -15.75 -19.09
N GLU A 11 -13.50 -16.01 -19.27
CA GLU A 11 -14.52 -15.00 -19.56
C GLU A 11 -15.25 -14.57 -18.26
N ILE A 12 -14.51 -13.75 -17.51
CA ILE A 12 -14.82 -12.96 -16.32
C ILE A 12 -15.61 -11.65 -16.42
N PRO A 13 -16.65 -11.31 -15.63
CA PRO A 13 -16.95 -9.88 -15.47
C PRO A 13 -15.87 -9.19 -14.65
N ASP A 14 -15.48 -7.98 -15.08
CA ASP A 14 -14.57 -7.11 -14.34
C ASP A 14 -15.18 -6.69 -12.99
N ARG A 15 -14.32 -6.63 -11.97
CA ARG A 15 -14.71 -6.33 -10.58
C ARG A 15 -13.69 -5.44 -9.93
N ARG A 16 -14.16 -4.31 -9.40
CA ARG A 16 -13.33 -3.38 -8.64
C ARG A 16 -13.61 -3.50 -7.16
N PHE A 17 -12.76 -4.24 -6.44
CA PHE A 17 -12.84 -4.42 -4.99
C PHE A 17 -14.26 -4.83 -4.51
N GLN A 18 -14.90 -5.75 -5.24
CA GLN A 18 -16.28 -6.14 -4.95
C GLN A 18 -16.32 -7.00 -3.68
N ARG A 19 -17.01 -6.51 -2.65
CA ARG A 19 -17.32 -7.31 -1.45
C ARG A 19 -18.58 -8.14 -1.72
N LEU A 20 -18.49 -9.42 -1.42
CA LEU A 20 -19.50 -10.46 -1.58
C LEU A 20 -19.76 -11.09 -0.21
N PRO A 21 -20.87 -11.83 0.00
CA PRO A 21 -21.24 -12.36 1.32
C PRO A 21 -20.14 -13.17 2.02
N LYS A 22 -19.29 -13.85 1.24
CA LYS A 22 -18.21 -14.71 1.74
C LYS A 22 -16.81 -14.11 1.63
N GLY A 23 -16.63 -12.97 0.98
CA GLY A 23 -15.29 -12.47 0.69
C GLY A 23 -15.20 -11.23 -0.18
N LEU A 24 -14.02 -11.02 -0.74
CA LEU A 24 -13.69 -9.95 -1.69
C LEU A 24 -13.21 -10.57 -3.00
N ALA A 25 -13.66 -10.03 -4.13
CA ALA A 25 -13.19 -10.39 -5.46
C ALA A 25 -12.78 -9.14 -6.26
N ILE A 26 -11.67 -9.28 -7.00
CA ILE A 26 -11.17 -8.31 -7.97
C ILE A 26 -10.92 -9.08 -9.26
N ALA A 27 -11.39 -8.53 -10.39
CA ALA A 27 -11.11 -9.02 -11.73
C ALA A 27 -10.83 -7.81 -12.61
N ALA A 28 -9.73 -7.85 -13.35
CA ALA A 28 -9.39 -6.84 -14.32
C ALA A 28 -8.81 -7.49 -15.57
N ARG A 29 -9.56 -7.48 -16.66
CA ARG A 29 -9.09 -7.90 -17.98
C ARG A 29 -8.18 -6.83 -18.57
N ARG A 30 -7.00 -7.25 -19.01
CA ARG A 30 -6.03 -6.41 -19.72
C ARG A 30 -6.28 -6.47 -21.23
N GLY A 31 -5.76 -5.48 -21.96
CA GLY A 31 -5.91 -5.40 -23.43
C GLY A 31 -5.25 -6.54 -24.21
N ASP A 32 -4.37 -7.32 -23.57
CA ASP A 32 -3.74 -8.53 -24.13
C ASP A 32 -4.55 -9.81 -23.90
N GLY A 33 -5.75 -9.70 -23.33
CA GLY A 33 -6.63 -10.85 -23.05
C GLY A 33 -6.39 -11.52 -21.69
N VAL A 34 -5.32 -11.18 -20.96
CA VAL A 34 -5.05 -11.75 -19.64
C VAL A 34 -5.93 -11.10 -18.57
N THR A 35 -6.54 -11.91 -17.71
CA THR A 35 -7.33 -11.42 -16.57
C THR A 35 -6.54 -11.54 -15.28
N ARG A 36 -6.32 -10.43 -14.58
CA ARG A 36 -5.84 -10.46 -13.20
C ARG A 36 -7.01 -10.68 -12.26
N VAL A 37 -6.96 -11.77 -11.50
CA VAL A 37 -7.92 -12.08 -10.44
C VAL A 37 -7.26 -11.95 -9.08
N MET A 38 -8.01 -11.42 -8.12
CA MET A 38 -7.61 -11.46 -6.71
C MET A 38 -8.82 -11.83 -5.86
N VAL A 39 -8.63 -12.72 -4.89
CA VAL A 39 -9.71 -13.22 -4.06
C VAL A 39 -9.28 -13.38 -2.61
N HIS A 40 -10.17 -12.98 -1.70
CA HIS A 40 -10.03 -13.18 -0.27
C HIS A 40 -11.32 -13.75 0.29
N ARG A 41 -11.24 -14.88 1.00
CA ARG A 41 -12.35 -15.40 1.81
C ARG A 41 -12.28 -14.80 3.21
N PHE A 42 -13.39 -14.25 3.70
CA PHE A 42 -13.41 -13.66 5.03
C PHE A 42 -13.08 -14.69 6.11
N GLY A 43 -12.42 -14.25 7.18
CA GLY A 43 -11.99 -15.13 8.28
C GLY A 43 -10.83 -16.07 7.95
N THR A 44 -10.33 -16.09 6.71
CA THR A 44 -9.21 -16.94 6.33
C THR A 44 -7.87 -16.30 6.74
N PRO A 45 -7.12 -16.91 7.67
CA PRO A 45 -5.82 -16.39 8.08
C PRO A 45 -4.82 -16.44 6.91
N PRO A 46 -3.71 -15.68 6.96
CA PRO A 46 -2.59 -15.88 6.05
C PRO A 46 -2.13 -17.34 6.04
N ARG A 47 -1.81 -17.88 4.85
CA ARG A 47 -1.00 -19.09 4.75
C ARG A 47 0.37 -18.82 5.39
N GLY A 48 0.94 -19.86 5.99
CA GLY A 48 2.33 -19.86 6.48
C GLY A 48 3.33 -19.91 5.32
N ALA A 49 4.38 -20.72 5.45
CA ALA A 49 5.33 -20.93 4.35
C ALA A 49 4.70 -21.78 3.23
N GLY A 50 4.78 -21.29 1.99
CA GLY A 50 4.35 -22.01 0.78
C GLY A 50 3.66 -21.12 -0.24
N GLU A 51 4.00 -21.27 -1.52
CA GLU A 51 3.31 -20.57 -2.61
C GLU A 51 1.94 -21.23 -2.87
N PRO A 52 0.89 -20.45 -3.16
CA PRO A 52 -0.39 -21.01 -3.59
C PRO A 52 -0.28 -21.59 -5.00
N ASP A 53 -1.00 -22.67 -5.24
CA ASP A 53 -1.22 -23.16 -6.60
C ASP A 53 -2.46 -22.51 -7.22
N PHE A 54 -2.70 -22.78 -8.51
CA PHE A 54 -3.88 -22.24 -9.18
C PHE A 54 -5.19 -22.86 -8.65
N ALA A 55 -5.16 -24.09 -8.14
CA ALA A 55 -6.34 -24.75 -7.60
C ALA A 55 -6.84 -24.06 -6.31
N ASP A 56 -5.93 -23.54 -5.48
CA ASP A 56 -6.24 -22.70 -4.32
C ASP A 56 -7.05 -21.46 -4.76
N VAL A 57 -6.62 -20.81 -5.85
CA VAL A 57 -7.28 -19.62 -6.42
C VAL A 57 -8.65 -19.98 -6.98
N VAL A 58 -8.75 -21.05 -7.78
CA VAL A 58 -10.02 -21.53 -8.37
C VAL A 58 -11.02 -21.87 -7.27
N ALA A 59 -10.61 -22.62 -6.25
CA ALA A 59 -11.46 -22.97 -5.12
C ALA A 59 -11.93 -21.72 -4.36
N ALA A 60 -11.05 -20.74 -4.15
CA ALA A 60 -11.40 -19.51 -3.46
C ALA A 60 -12.32 -18.61 -4.28
N TRP A 61 -12.05 -18.49 -5.57
CA TRP A 61 -12.90 -17.77 -6.50
C TRP A 61 -14.32 -18.35 -6.48
N ARG A 62 -14.45 -19.66 -6.69
CA ARG A 62 -15.74 -20.35 -6.70
C ARG A 62 -16.53 -20.21 -5.42
N ASP A 63 -15.87 -20.29 -4.26
CA ASP A 63 -16.55 -20.11 -2.98
C ASP A 63 -17.07 -18.67 -2.79
N VAL A 64 -16.29 -17.67 -3.22
CA VAL A 64 -16.62 -16.23 -3.03
C VAL A 64 -17.61 -15.72 -4.08
N THR A 65 -17.42 -16.07 -5.35
CA THR A 65 -18.15 -15.50 -6.49
C THR A 65 -19.18 -16.45 -7.09
N GLY A 66 -19.05 -17.76 -6.86
CA GLY A 66 -19.84 -18.80 -7.52
C GLY A 66 -19.38 -19.16 -8.93
N GLU A 67 -18.35 -18.51 -9.46
CA GLU A 67 -17.83 -18.73 -10.81
C GLU A 67 -16.67 -19.73 -10.83
N ASP A 68 -16.42 -20.34 -11.98
CA ASP A 68 -15.33 -21.30 -12.15
C ASP A 68 -14.20 -20.73 -13.02
N LEU A 69 -12.96 -20.84 -12.51
CA LEU A 69 -11.75 -20.44 -13.23
C LEU A 69 -10.98 -21.65 -13.78
N SER A 70 -11.44 -22.88 -13.57
CA SER A 70 -10.68 -24.10 -13.87
C SER A 70 -10.36 -24.28 -15.36
N GLY A 71 -11.11 -23.64 -16.25
CA GLY A 71 -10.84 -23.63 -17.70
C GLY A 71 -9.72 -22.69 -18.13
N GLY A 72 -9.24 -21.83 -17.22
CA GLY A 72 -8.18 -20.87 -17.48
C GLY A 72 -6.78 -21.47 -17.38
N THR A 73 -5.82 -20.83 -18.07
CA THR A 73 -4.40 -21.13 -17.94
C THR A 73 -3.73 -20.13 -16.99
N PRO A 74 -3.18 -20.56 -15.84
CA PRO A 74 -2.47 -19.66 -14.95
C PRO A 74 -1.12 -19.26 -15.55
N LEU A 75 -0.90 -17.96 -15.73
CA LEU A 75 0.38 -17.41 -16.15
C LEU A 75 1.26 -17.05 -14.95
N TRP A 76 0.62 -16.68 -13.84
CA TRP A 76 1.31 -16.34 -12.59
C TRP A 76 0.36 -16.49 -11.41
N VAL A 77 0.86 -16.98 -10.28
CA VAL A 77 0.08 -17.18 -9.05
C VAL A 77 0.91 -16.76 -7.85
N ASN A 78 0.30 -16.04 -6.90
CA ASN A 78 0.89 -15.78 -5.59
C ASN A 78 -0.17 -15.43 -4.54
N SER A 79 0.27 -15.26 -3.30
CA SER A 79 -0.54 -14.77 -2.21
C SER A 79 0.12 -13.61 -1.48
N PHE A 80 -0.72 -12.84 -0.79
CA PHE A 80 -0.30 -11.84 0.18
C PHE A 80 -0.84 -12.22 1.56
N GLY A 81 0.06 -12.25 2.53
CA GLY A 81 -0.26 -12.40 3.95
C GLY A 81 -0.75 -11.09 4.57
N ASP A 82 -0.59 -10.94 5.88
CA ASP A 82 -0.98 -9.76 6.67
C ASP A 82 0.22 -8.96 7.18
N ALA A 83 1.36 -9.04 6.47
CA ALA A 83 2.61 -8.44 6.90
C ALA A 83 2.44 -6.95 7.26
N SER A 84 2.96 -6.59 8.43
CA SER A 84 3.01 -5.22 8.95
C SER A 84 4.20 -5.13 9.92
N ARG A 85 5.41 -5.20 9.36
CA ARG A 85 6.67 -5.23 10.11
C ARG A 85 7.47 -3.98 9.79
N GLN A 86 8.19 -3.48 10.78
CA GLN A 86 9.11 -2.34 10.63
C GLN A 86 10.41 -2.67 11.34
N ALA A 87 11.54 -2.34 10.72
CA ALA A 87 12.84 -2.42 11.35
C ALA A 87 12.91 -1.40 12.48
N GLU A 88 13.30 -1.87 13.68
CA GLU A 88 13.43 -1.03 14.87
C GLU A 88 14.43 0.13 14.65
N HIS A 89 15.49 -0.13 13.88
CA HIS A 89 16.49 0.87 13.51
C HIS A 89 16.71 0.88 12.01
N TYR A 90 16.59 2.06 11.42
CA TYR A 90 16.88 2.26 9.98
C TYR A 90 18.38 2.44 9.72
N ARG A 91 19.16 2.70 10.77
CA ARG A 91 20.61 2.84 10.72
C ARG A 91 21.24 2.11 11.92
N ARG A 92 22.28 1.32 11.65
CA ARG A 92 23.24 0.84 12.66
C ARG A 92 24.65 1.12 12.15
N GLY A 93 25.27 2.17 12.67
CA GLY A 93 26.59 2.61 12.24
C GLY A 93 26.60 3.00 10.75
N ARG A 94 27.21 2.15 9.91
CA ARG A 94 27.34 2.35 8.45
C ARG A 94 26.37 1.50 7.62
N ILE A 95 25.51 0.72 8.27
CA ILE A 95 24.48 -0.10 7.62
C ILE A 95 23.16 0.65 7.73
N LEU A 96 22.47 0.80 6.59
CA LEU A 96 21.18 1.48 6.51
C LEU A 96 20.16 0.61 5.77
N LEU A 97 18.90 0.71 6.16
CA LEU A 97 17.77 0.01 5.56
C LEU A 97 16.81 1.03 4.96
N ALA A 98 16.27 0.76 3.78
CA ALA A 98 15.27 1.59 3.09
C ALA A 98 14.27 0.70 2.33
N GLY A 99 13.05 1.21 2.11
CA GLY A 99 12.01 0.45 1.39
C GLY A 99 11.62 -0.84 2.11
N ASP A 100 11.36 -1.91 1.36
CA ASP A 100 10.86 -3.17 1.91
C ASP A 100 11.81 -3.84 2.92
N ALA A 101 13.10 -3.49 2.90
CA ALA A 101 14.07 -3.93 3.90
C ALA A 101 13.87 -3.26 5.28
N ALA A 102 13.26 -2.07 5.30
CA ALA A 102 12.95 -1.31 6.51
C ALA A 102 11.49 -1.46 6.96
N HIS A 103 10.56 -1.72 6.04
CA HIS A 103 9.13 -1.87 6.35
C HIS A 103 8.44 -2.81 5.35
N GLN A 104 7.73 -3.80 5.88
CA GLN A 104 7.00 -4.78 5.10
C GLN A 104 5.51 -4.65 5.39
N GLN A 105 4.71 -4.52 4.32
CA GLN A 105 3.27 -4.25 4.37
C GLN A 105 2.50 -5.15 3.42
N MET A 106 1.20 -5.33 3.69
CA MET A 106 0.25 -5.72 2.65
C MET A 106 0.20 -4.68 1.53
N PRO A 107 -0.01 -5.09 0.26
CA PRO A 107 -0.06 -4.19 -0.89
C PRO A 107 -1.42 -3.48 -1.01
N ILE A 108 -1.92 -2.88 0.08
CA ILE A 108 -3.16 -2.12 0.10
C ILE A 108 -2.85 -0.63 -0.10
N GLY A 109 -3.70 0.06 -0.87
CA GLY A 109 -3.59 1.51 -1.09
C GLY A 109 -2.44 1.96 -2.00
N GLY A 110 -1.62 1.05 -2.52
CA GLY A 110 -0.51 1.39 -3.42
C GLY A 110 0.64 2.16 -2.76
N GLN A 111 0.79 2.06 -1.43
CA GLN A 111 1.69 2.91 -0.66
C GLN A 111 3.13 2.39 -0.55
N ALA A 112 3.37 1.08 -0.71
CA ALA A 112 4.67 0.43 -0.47
C ALA A 112 5.80 1.03 -1.33
N LEU A 113 5.64 1.02 -2.66
CA LEU A 113 6.63 1.57 -3.59
C LEU A 113 6.89 3.06 -3.33
N ASN A 114 5.82 3.83 -3.10
CA ASN A 114 5.90 5.25 -2.82
C ASN A 114 6.70 5.54 -1.55
N LEU A 115 6.45 4.76 -0.48
CA LEU A 115 7.16 4.90 0.79
C LEU A 115 8.66 4.62 0.64
N GLY A 116 9.02 3.53 -0.05
CA GLY A 116 10.43 3.18 -0.30
C GLY A 116 11.15 4.20 -1.19
N LEU A 117 10.48 4.73 -2.21
CA LEU A 117 11.04 5.80 -3.04
C LEU A 117 11.31 7.07 -2.20
N GLN A 118 10.36 7.45 -1.35
CA GLN A 118 10.53 8.61 -0.45
C GLN A 118 11.66 8.40 0.57
N ASP A 119 11.89 7.17 1.04
CA ASP A 119 13.05 6.85 1.88
C ASP A 119 14.36 7.09 1.13
N ALA A 120 14.45 6.60 -0.11
CA ALA A 120 15.64 6.79 -0.94
C ALA A 120 15.91 8.28 -1.22
N VAL A 121 14.85 9.05 -1.50
CA VAL A 121 14.95 10.51 -1.69
C VAL A 121 15.41 11.21 -0.41
N ASN A 122 14.91 10.80 0.75
CA ASN A 122 15.34 11.37 2.05
C ASN A 122 16.81 11.03 2.35
N LEU A 123 17.21 9.77 2.16
CA LEU A 123 18.53 9.27 2.50
C LEU A 123 19.62 9.73 1.54
N GLY A 124 19.34 9.74 0.24
CA GLY A 124 20.37 9.87 -0.80
C GLY A 124 21.26 11.11 -0.66
N TRP A 125 20.65 12.27 -0.40
CA TRP A 125 21.41 13.51 -0.24
C TRP A 125 22.15 13.58 1.10
N LYS A 126 21.57 13.06 2.19
CA LYS A 126 22.20 13.00 3.52
C LYS A 126 23.43 12.11 3.50
N LEU A 127 23.30 10.94 2.86
CA LEU A 127 24.40 10.00 2.68
C LEU A 127 25.50 10.60 1.81
N ALA A 128 25.15 11.25 0.70
CA ALA A 128 26.12 11.92 -0.17
C ALA A 128 26.89 13.04 0.56
N ALA A 129 26.21 13.87 1.36
CA ALA A 129 26.85 14.89 2.17
C ALA A 129 27.79 14.28 3.22
N THR A 130 27.38 13.20 3.86
CA THR A 130 28.18 12.49 4.88
C THR A 130 29.45 11.90 4.28
N VAL A 131 29.33 11.16 3.17
CA VAL A 131 30.48 10.53 2.49
C VAL A 131 31.47 11.58 1.98
N ARG A 132 31.00 12.77 1.58
CA ARG A 132 31.84 13.88 1.10
C ARG A 132 32.41 14.74 2.22
N GLY A 133 32.15 14.43 3.50
CA GLY A 133 32.60 15.24 4.64
C GLY A 133 31.98 16.63 4.71
N ARG A 134 30.78 16.81 4.13
CA ARG A 134 30.04 18.09 4.10
C ARG A 134 28.81 18.10 5.00
N ALA A 135 28.48 16.96 5.59
CA ALA A 135 27.34 16.85 6.48
C ALA A 135 27.67 17.48 7.85
N PRO A 136 26.75 18.27 8.44
CA PRO A 136 26.81 18.56 9.86
C PRO A 136 26.68 17.27 10.67
N GLU A 137 27.17 17.29 11.90
CA GLU A 137 27.04 16.19 12.83
C GLU A 137 25.56 15.81 13.02
N GLY A 138 25.28 14.51 13.09
CA GLY A 138 23.92 13.99 13.25
C GLY A 138 23.04 14.04 12.00
N LEU A 139 23.45 14.65 10.87
CA LEU A 139 22.59 14.73 9.67
C LEU A 139 22.11 13.35 9.21
N LEU A 140 22.98 12.35 9.20
CA LEU A 140 22.61 11.01 8.74
C LEU A 140 21.69 10.28 9.74
N ASP A 141 21.71 10.65 11.03
CA ASP A 141 20.82 10.10 12.05
C ASP A 141 19.37 10.57 11.83
N THR A 142 19.19 11.79 11.34
CA THR A 142 17.86 12.33 11.01
C THR A 142 17.10 11.46 9.98
N TYR A 143 17.78 10.63 9.19
CA TYR A 143 17.09 9.67 8.30
C TYR A 143 16.18 8.73 9.10
N HIS A 144 16.68 8.18 10.21
CA HIS A 144 15.86 7.32 11.07
C HIS A 144 14.74 8.12 11.73
N ASP A 145 15.06 9.25 12.36
CA ASP A 145 14.11 10.06 13.12
C ASP A 145 12.93 10.50 12.25
N GLU A 146 13.21 10.92 11.01
CA GLU A 146 12.20 11.37 10.06
C GLU A 146 11.41 10.21 9.45
N ARG A 147 12.09 9.16 8.96
CA ARG A 147 11.45 8.13 8.12
C ARG A 147 10.85 6.99 8.91
N HIS A 148 11.36 6.70 10.10
CA HIS A 148 10.78 5.68 10.96
C HIS A 148 9.36 6.08 11.43
N ALA A 149 9.16 7.35 11.80
CA ALA A 149 7.84 7.85 12.17
C ALA A 149 6.83 7.78 11.00
N VAL A 150 7.28 8.13 9.79
CA VAL A 150 6.45 8.03 8.57
C VAL A 150 6.10 6.57 8.26
N GLY A 151 7.07 5.66 8.28
CA GLY A 151 6.84 4.23 8.05
C GLY A 151 5.82 3.65 9.03
N ARG A 152 5.94 3.99 10.32
CA ARG A 152 4.99 3.58 11.36
C ARG A 152 3.57 4.06 11.08
N ARG A 153 3.42 5.32 10.67
CA ARG A 153 2.12 5.91 10.32
C ARG A 153 1.51 5.22 9.10
N VAL A 154 2.29 5.00 8.04
CA VAL A 154 1.84 4.31 6.83
C VAL A 154 1.42 2.88 7.11
N LEU A 155 2.19 2.11 7.88
CA LEU A 155 1.80 0.76 8.30
C LEU A 155 0.49 0.75 9.08
N SER A 156 0.28 1.74 9.96
CA SER A 156 -0.99 1.88 10.67
C SER A 156 -2.16 2.15 9.73
N THR A 157 -1.99 3.04 8.75
CA THR A 157 -3.00 3.33 7.72
C THR A 157 -3.31 2.10 6.87
N ILE A 158 -2.29 1.36 6.42
CA ILE A 158 -2.46 0.13 5.64
C ILE A 158 -3.23 -0.92 6.44
N ARG A 159 -2.94 -1.09 7.74
CA ARG A 159 -3.70 -2.00 8.61
C ARG A 159 -5.17 -1.60 8.71
N ALA A 160 -5.47 -0.31 8.86
CA ALA A 160 -6.83 0.18 8.90
C ALA A 160 -7.57 -0.08 7.57
N GLN A 161 -6.94 0.26 6.43
CA GLN A 161 -7.50 -0.01 5.10
C GLN A 161 -7.73 -1.50 4.88
N ALA A 162 -6.76 -2.35 5.22
CA ALA A 162 -6.89 -3.79 5.08
C ALA A 162 -8.02 -4.35 5.94
N ARG A 163 -8.18 -3.88 7.19
CA ARG A 163 -9.30 -4.29 8.05
C ARG A 163 -10.65 -3.90 7.46
N LEU A 164 -10.77 -2.69 6.92
CA LEU A 164 -12.00 -2.24 6.26
C LEU A 164 -12.28 -2.98 4.95
N LEU A 165 -11.25 -3.38 4.21
CA LEU A 165 -11.41 -4.03 2.91
C LEU A 165 -11.61 -5.55 3.02
N LEU A 166 -10.85 -6.20 3.91
CA LEU A 166 -10.75 -7.67 4.05
C LEU A 166 -11.45 -8.21 5.30
N GLY A 167 -11.93 -7.36 6.22
CA GLY A 167 -12.77 -7.81 7.33
C GLY A 167 -14.13 -8.32 6.84
N GLY A 168 -14.75 -9.25 7.56
CA GLY A 168 -16.05 -9.81 7.20
C GLY A 168 -17.23 -8.91 7.56
N PRO A 169 -18.43 -9.47 7.81
CA PRO A 169 -19.60 -8.70 8.23
C PRO A 169 -19.37 -7.85 9.48
N GLU A 170 -18.43 -8.25 10.35
CA GLU A 170 -18.12 -7.54 11.59
C GLU A 170 -17.56 -6.12 11.39
N VAL A 171 -17.05 -5.79 10.21
CA VAL A 171 -16.56 -4.44 9.91
C VAL A 171 -17.59 -3.56 9.20
N GLU A 172 -18.75 -4.08 8.82
CA GLU A 172 -19.67 -3.36 7.93
C GLU A 172 -20.29 -2.11 8.58
N ALA A 173 -20.61 -2.17 9.88
CA ALA A 173 -21.09 -1.01 10.62
C ALA A 173 -20.05 0.13 10.62
N LEU A 174 -18.77 -0.19 10.85
CA LEU A 174 -17.68 0.79 10.82
C LEU A 174 -17.46 1.33 9.39
N ARG A 175 -17.57 0.47 8.37
CA ARG A 175 -17.48 0.89 6.97
C ARG A 175 -18.59 1.86 6.59
N SER A 176 -19.83 1.64 7.06
CA SER A 176 -20.95 2.56 6.83
C SER A 176 -20.64 3.95 7.38
N VAL A 177 -20.23 4.02 8.65
CA VAL A 177 -19.88 5.30 9.30
C VAL A 177 -18.72 5.99 8.58
N ILE A 178 -17.65 5.27 8.23
CA ILE A 178 -16.55 5.86 7.45
C ILE A 178 -17.03 6.33 6.07
N GLY A 179 -17.91 5.57 5.42
CA GLY A 179 -18.53 5.94 4.14
C GLY A 179 -19.34 7.23 4.22
N GLU A 180 -20.05 7.46 5.32
CA GLU A 180 -20.75 8.72 5.61
C GLU A 180 -19.79 9.89 5.83
N LEU A 181 -18.59 9.63 6.35
CA LEU A 181 -17.59 10.66 6.61
C LEU A 181 -16.78 11.07 5.37
N VAL A 182 -16.56 10.16 4.42
CA VAL A 182 -15.74 10.41 3.21
C VAL A 182 -16.23 11.59 2.34
N PRO A 183 -17.54 11.86 2.20
CA PRO A 183 -18.03 13.03 1.47
C PRO A 183 -17.59 14.39 2.04
N TYR A 184 -17.26 14.49 3.34
CA TYR A 184 -16.79 15.74 3.93
C TYR A 184 -15.39 16.07 3.43
N GLU A 185 -15.22 17.27 2.86
CA GLU A 185 -13.96 17.73 2.27
C GLU A 185 -12.75 17.63 3.23
N PRO A 186 -12.83 18.02 4.51
CA PRO A 186 -11.71 17.86 5.44
C PRO A 186 -11.26 16.40 5.61
N VAL A 187 -12.22 15.46 5.63
CA VAL A 187 -11.95 14.02 5.77
C VAL A 187 -11.31 13.49 4.49
N ARG A 188 -11.89 13.81 3.33
CA ARG A 188 -11.36 13.41 2.02
C ARG A 188 -9.93 13.91 1.83
N THR A 189 -9.66 15.18 2.16
CA THR A 189 -8.33 15.79 2.04
C THR A 189 -7.34 15.16 3.00
N HIS A 190 -7.74 14.84 4.23
CA HIS A 190 -6.90 14.10 5.17
C HIS A 190 -6.54 12.69 4.65
N LEU A 191 -7.52 11.93 4.17
CA LEU A 191 -7.30 10.58 3.62
C LEU A 191 -6.46 10.62 2.35
N ALA A 192 -6.68 11.59 1.46
CA ALA A 192 -5.87 11.79 0.26
C ALA A 192 -4.42 12.11 0.61
N GLY A 193 -4.19 12.99 1.60
CA GLY A 193 -2.87 13.31 2.12
C GLY A 193 -2.13 12.09 2.66
N LEU A 194 -2.82 11.31 3.51
CA LEU A 194 -2.31 10.07 4.09
C LEU A 194 -1.87 9.04 3.04
N ILE A 195 -2.71 8.81 2.02
CA ILE A 195 -2.46 7.79 0.99
C ILE A 195 -1.35 8.23 0.03
N SER A 196 -1.36 9.50 -0.37
CA SER A 196 -0.37 10.06 -1.28
C SER A 196 0.98 10.34 -0.61
N GLY A 197 1.02 10.42 0.72
CA GLY A 197 2.20 10.83 1.50
C GLY A 197 2.49 12.33 1.39
N LEU A 198 1.55 13.13 0.87
CA LEU A 198 1.73 14.58 0.71
C LEU A 198 1.52 15.35 2.01
N ASP A 199 0.99 14.70 3.05
CA ASP A 199 0.79 15.26 4.38
C ASP A 199 1.99 15.03 5.33
N VAL A 200 3.07 14.43 4.82
CA VAL A 200 4.30 14.20 5.60
C VAL A 200 4.95 15.53 5.94
N ARG A 201 5.24 15.69 7.23
CA ARG A 201 5.93 16.84 7.81
C ARG A 201 7.00 16.37 8.78
N TYR A 202 8.23 16.83 8.60
CA TYR A 202 9.36 16.60 9.51
C TYR A 202 9.47 17.76 10.51
N GLY A 203 10.15 17.55 11.64
CA GLY A 203 10.33 18.60 12.67
C GLY A 203 9.23 18.62 13.72
N ALA A 204 9.18 19.69 14.51
CA ALA A 204 8.29 19.79 15.66
C ALA A 204 6.88 20.20 15.24
N ALA A 205 5.87 19.72 15.97
CA ALA A 205 4.47 20.07 15.71
C ALA A 205 4.19 21.59 15.85
N GLU A 206 5.01 22.28 16.63
CA GLU A 206 4.89 23.71 16.94
C GLU A 206 5.48 24.62 15.84
N ASP A 207 6.22 24.06 14.87
CA ASP A 207 6.83 24.85 13.82
C ASP A 207 5.75 25.57 12.99
N PRO A 208 5.97 26.84 12.57
CA PRO A 208 5.04 27.54 11.69
C PRO A 208 4.84 26.80 10.37
N ALA A 209 3.62 26.76 9.84
CA ALA A 209 3.43 26.32 8.46
C ALA A 209 4.20 27.28 7.52
N PRO A 210 4.97 26.77 6.53
CA PRO A 210 5.03 25.40 6.03
C PRO A 210 6.29 24.60 6.45
N VAL A 211 7.00 24.99 7.51
CA VAL A 211 8.29 24.39 7.90
C VAL A 211 8.19 22.87 8.04
N GLY A 212 9.12 22.14 7.43
CA GLY A 212 9.19 20.67 7.50
C GLY A 212 8.27 19.91 6.54
N ALA A 213 7.34 20.59 5.87
CA ALA A 213 6.55 20.01 4.79
C ALA A 213 7.30 20.10 3.45
N ARG A 214 6.92 19.24 2.50
CA ARG A 214 7.35 19.44 1.11
C ARG A 214 6.77 20.75 0.56
N LEU A 215 7.49 21.40 -0.34
CA LEU A 215 6.91 22.51 -1.09
C LEU A 215 5.92 21.98 -2.15
N PRO A 216 4.78 22.67 -2.37
CA PRO A 216 3.91 22.38 -3.49
C PRO A 216 4.64 22.63 -4.81
N GLY A 217 4.23 21.91 -5.86
CA GLY A 217 4.69 22.22 -7.21
C GLY A 217 4.23 23.62 -7.62
N PRO A 218 4.88 24.24 -8.63
CA PRO A 218 4.35 25.47 -9.21
C PRO A 218 2.91 25.23 -9.69
N PRO A 219 2.05 26.26 -9.69
CA PRO A 219 0.73 26.15 -10.31
C PRO A 219 0.91 25.67 -11.76
N PRO A 220 -0.03 24.85 -12.28
CA PRO A 220 0.03 24.48 -13.69
C PRO A 220 0.16 25.76 -14.51
N GLY A 221 1.23 25.88 -15.28
CA GLY A 221 1.40 27.03 -16.16
C GLY A 221 0.24 27.07 -17.12
N ASP A 222 -0.21 28.28 -17.44
CA ASP A 222 -1.10 28.49 -18.58
C ASP A 222 -0.34 28.01 -19.81
N HIS A 223 -0.55 26.77 -20.22
CA HIS A 223 -0.12 26.29 -21.52
C HIS A 223 -1.04 26.97 -22.54
N GLY A 224 -0.78 28.26 -22.75
CA GLY A 224 -1.43 29.05 -23.77
C GLY A 224 -1.34 28.29 -25.07
N THR A 225 -2.50 28.05 -25.68
CA THR A 225 -2.62 27.65 -27.06
C THR A 225 -1.87 28.67 -27.91
N ALA A 226 -0.69 28.27 -28.41
CA ALA A 226 -0.04 28.92 -29.54
C ALA A 226 -0.48 28.22 -30.83
#